data_AF-A0A9D8VPB4-F1
#
_entry.id   AF-A0A9D8VPB4-F1
#
_cell.length_a   1.000
_cell.length_b   1.000
_cell.length_c   1.000
_cell.angle_alpha   90.00
_cell.angle_beta   90.00
_cell.angle_gamma   90.00
#
_symmetry.space_group_name_H-M   'P 1'
#
loop_
_entity.id
_entity.type
_entity.pdbx_description
1 polymer ?
#
loop_
_entity_poly.entity_id
_entity_poly.type
_entity_poly.pdbx_seq_one_letter_code
_entity_poly.pdbx_strand_id
1 'polypeptide(L)'
;MIEKEPEIFYKLYPYDFWLNKANMLKSKIDSKGSASDDIGISGYGSDQKRYQRMLNYELHFTYFQQVEALFELLFALQKKDDKHIWLYLNNSKWHKNLKKIEKIATGELNIDSQKVELENGDKRSFLEWAFYAGIDHKMSKKDLQNTLTKAKRLIQQAAKDFVDRQSYNAYKHGLRILPLLDNDYLKDERITEAIGDNDFSNSFTYLDFEKDGSGFSEITVSYNPEQDIERINFMSLLMANMIRNRRSQFYKEDTLRFTAFSKLDPVDHIKGAHQRKKLVIEHKLPKRDMF
;
A
#
# COMPACT_ATOMS: atom_id res chain seq x y z
N MET A 1 18.83 -14.22 20.71
CA MET A 1 17.42 -13.81 20.93
C MET A 1 16.52 -14.57 19.97
N ILE A 2 16.66 -14.37 18.65
CA ILE A 2 15.82 -15.01 17.63
C ILE A 2 15.90 -16.56 17.66
N GLU A 3 17.05 -17.16 17.97
CA GLU A 3 17.16 -18.63 18.12
C GLU A 3 16.41 -19.19 19.34
N LYS A 4 16.18 -18.37 20.37
CA LYS A 4 15.53 -18.79 21.63
C LYS A 4 14.01 -18.53 21.59
N GLU A 5 13.59 -17.54 20.82
CA GLU A 5 12.19 -17.13 20.63
C GLU A 5 11.97 -16.87 19.13
N PRO A 6 11.81 -17.91 18.30
CA PRO A 6 11.67 -17.74 16.86
C PRO A 6 10.49 -16.83 16.48
N GLU A 7 9.41 -16.89 17.26
CA GLU A 7 8.18 -16.10 17.12
C GLU A 7 8.29 -14.65 17.64
N ILE A 8 9.49 -14.18 18.01
CA ILE A 8 9.76 -12.81 18.49
C ILE A 8 9.30 -11.73 17.53
N PHE A 9 9.23 -12.04 16.23
CA PHE A 9 8.70 -11.15 15.21
C PHE A 9 7.32 -10.60 15.59
N TYR A 10 6.37 -11.43 16.03
CA TYR A 10 5.02 -10.94 16.33
C TYR A 10 4.97 -10.02 17.54
N LYS A 11 5.89 -10.19 18.49
CA LYS A 11 6.00 -9.35 19.68
C LYS A 11 6.58 -7.98 19.37
N LEU A 12 7.65 -7.94 18.55
CA LEU A 12 8.41 -6.72 18.29
C LEU A 12 7.95 -5.95 17.05
N TYR A 13 7.30 -6.59 16.08
CA TYR A 13 6.92 -5.93 14.84
C TYR A 13 5.85 -4.85 15.09
N PRO A 14 6.10 -3.58 14.70
CA PRO A 14 5.15 -2.49 14.86
C PRO A 14 4.12 -2.52 13.74
N TYR A 15 3.08 -3.35 13.88
CA TYR A 15 2.04 -3.52 12.85
C TYR A 15 1.26 -2.23 12.53
N ASP A 16 1.29 -1.24 13.43
CA ASP A 16 0.67 0.07 13.34
C ASP A 16 1.62 1.15 12.79
N PHE A 17 2.87 0.80 12.45
CA PHE A 17 3.88 1.74 11.95
C PHE A 17 3.35 2.61 10.79
N TRP A 18 2.76 1.98 9.78
CA TRP A 18 2.24 2.68 8.61
C TRP A 18 1.06 3.59 8.94
N LEU A 19 0.19 3.17 9.86
CA LEU A 19 -0.93 3.98 10.34
C LEU A 19 -0.44 5.21 11.11
N ASN A 20 0.51 5.02 12.03
CA ASN A 20 1.10 6.11 12.80
C ASN A 20 1.82 7.10 11.90
N LYS A 21 2.59 6.61 10.92
CA LYS A 21 3.22 7.44 9.89
C LYS A 21 2.19 8.24 9.10
N ALA A 22 1.10 7.61 8.66
CA ALA A 22 0.07 8.26 7.88
C ALA A 22 -0.68 9.34 8.69
N ASN A 23 -1.02 9.05 9.95
CA ASN A 23 -1.64 10.02 10.86
C ASN A 23 -0.72 11.22 11.14
N MET A 24 0.57 10.97 11.32
CA MET A 24 1.57 12.03 11.47
C MET A 24 1.61 12.93 10.22
N LEU A 25 1.70 12.33 9.02
CA LEU A 25 1.71 13.07 7.76
C LEU A 25 0.42 13.88 7.59
N LYS A 26 -0.75 13.26 7.83
CA LYS A 26 -2.04 13.94 7.75
C LYS A 26 -2.13 15.12 8.71
N SER A 27 -1.69 14.96 9.96
CA SER A 27 -1.65 16.07 10.93
C SER A 27 -0.79 17.24 10.43
N LYS A 28 0.34 16.97 9.77
CA LYS A 28 1.20 18.01 9.18
C LYS A 28 0.60 18.66 7.93
N ILE A 29 -0.12 17.89 7.12
CA ILE A 29 -0.86 18.40 5.96
C ILE A 29 -1.99 19.33 6.43
N ASP A 30 -2.82 18.86 7.38
CA ASP A 30 -4.01 19.58 7.86
C ASP A 30 -3.64 20.85 8.64
N SER A 31 -2.55 20.82 9.42
CA SER A 31 -2.08 22.00 10.18
C SER A 31 -1.46 23.11 9.33
N LYS A 32 -1.23 22.86 8.03
CA LYS A 32 -0.47 23.76 7.13
C LYS A 32 0.88 24.21 7.71
N GLY A 33 1.47 23.43 8.63
CA GLY A 33 2.72 23.76 9.30
C GLY A 33 3.82 24.10 8.28
N SER A 34 4.67 25.07 8.62
CA SER A 34 5.79 25.43 7.76
C SER A 34 6.96 24.46 7.96
N ALA A 35 7.75 24.22 6.90
CA ALA A 35 8.96 23.39 7.02
C ALA A 35 9.95 23.94 8.06
N SER A 36 9.95 25.25 8.28
CA SER A 36 10.77 25.95 9.28
C SER A 36 10.37 25.66 10.72
N ASP A 37 9.12 25.25 10.98
CA ASP A 37 8.66 24.93 12.34
C ASP A 37 9.08 23.51 12.77
N ASP A 38 9.29 22.61 11.81
CA ASP A 38 9.58 21.19 12.04
C ASP A 38 11.07 20.86 11.98
N ILE A 39 11.81 21.61 11.17
CA ILE A 39 13.19 21.33 10.84
C ILE A 39 13.92 22.65 11.05
N GLY A 40 14.75 22.74 12.10
CA GLY A 40 15.55 23.93 12.45
C GLY A 40 16.60 24.34 11.41
N ILE A 41 16.35 24.08 10.12
CA ILE A 41 17.16 24.45 8.98
C ILE A 41 16.59 25.76 8.42
N SER A 42 17.04 26.86 9.01
CA SER A 42 16.70 28.25 8.64
C SER A 42 17.32 28.74 7.32
N GLY A 43 17.76 27.83 6.43
CA GLY A 43 18.55 28.16 5.23
C GLY A 43 18.01 27.66 3.90
N TYR A 44 17.03 26.75 3.88
CA TYR A 44 16.33 26.37 2.65
C TYR A 44 15.05 27.19 2.59
N GLY A 45 14.99 28.14 1.66
CA GLY A 45 13.82 29.00 1.47
C GLY A 45 12.53 28.19 1.57
N SER A 46 11.69 28.55 2.54
CA SER A 46 10.49 27.81 2.91
C SER A 46 9.42 27.94 1.83
N ASP A 47 9.57 27.20 0.73
CA ASP A 47 8.46 26.99 -0.19
C ASP A 47 7.47 26.02 0.48
N GLN A 48 6.60 26.60 1.31
CA GLN A 48 5.55 25.89 2.04
C GLN A 48 4.71 25.02 1.10
N LYS A 49 4.48 25.45 -0.16
CA LYS A 49 3.75 24.64 -1.15
C LYS A 49 4.54 23.41 -1.56
N ARG A 50 5.86 23.52 -1.79
CA ARG A 50 6.72 22.33 -2.07
C ARG A 50 6.76 21.38 -0.89
N TYR A 51 6.88 21.89 0.34
CA TYR A 51 6.86 21.05 1.54
C TYR A 51 5.52 20.30 1.67
N GLN A 52 4.40 21.00 1.50
CA GLN A 52 3.07 20.39 1.53
C GLN A 52 2.87 19.35 0.43
N ARG A 53 3.37 19.60 -0.80
CA ARG A 53 3.38 18.59 -1.88
C ARG A 53 4.17 17.34 -1.50
N MET A 54 5.37 17.51 -0.93
CA MET A 54 6.20 16.39 -0.48
C MET A 54 5.49 15.54 0.58
N LEU A 55 4.84 16.16 1.57
CA LEU A 55 4.09 15.44 2.60
C LEU A 55 2.94 14.62 1.98
N ASN A 56 2.22 15.18 1.02
CA ASN A 56 1.16 14.48 0.31
C ASN A 56 1.70 13.30 -0.53
N TYR A 57 2.86 13.44 -1.17
CA TYR A 57 3.53 12.33 -1.88
C TYR A 57 3.94 11.22 -0.91
N GLU A 58 4.56 11.58 0.22
CA GLU A 58 4.96 10.61 1.23
C GLU A 58 3.75 9.84 1.77
N LEU A 59 2.61 10.51 1.96
CA LEU A 59 1.36 9.87 2.39
C LEU A 59 0.84 8.91 1.32
N HIS A 60 0.78 9.36 0.06
CA HIS A 60 0.35 8.52 -1.07
C HIS A 60 1.20 7.25 -1.20
N PHE A 61 2.53 7.38 -1.13
CA PHE A 61 3.43 6.23 -1.27
C PHE A 61 3.55 5.40 0.00
N THR A 62 3.20 5.93 1.17
CA THR A 62 3.05 5.15 2.40
C THR A 62 2.01 4.03 2.22
N TYR A 63 0.91 4.30 1.50
CA TYR A 63 -0.05 3.26 1.14
C TYR A 63 0.59 2.13 0.32
N PHE A 64 1.36 2.45 -0.72
CA PHE A 64 2.03 1.43 -1.55
C PHE A 64 3.06 0.62 -0.76
N GLN A 65 3.85 1.27 0.09
CA GLN A 65 4.81 0.60 0.98
C GLN A 65 4.11 -0.38 1.92
N GLN A 66 2.95 0.00 2.46
CA GLN A 66 2.16 -0.87 3.30
C GLN A 66 1.56 -2.05 2.53
N VAL A 67 1.06 -1.84 1.30
CA VAL A 67 0.54 -2.93 0.45
C VAL A 67 1.64 -3.94 0.13
N GLU A 68 2.85 -3.47 -0.19
CA GLU A 68 4.04 -4.32 -0.36
C GLU A 68 4.31 -5.16 0.90
N ALA A 69 4.36 -4.52 2.08
CA ALA A 69 4.55 -5.22 3.36
C ALA A 69 3.43 -6.23 3.67
N LEU A 70 2.17 -5.90 3.36
CA LEU A 70 1.02 -6.78 3.53
C LEU A 70 1.18 -8.07 2.69
N PHE A 71 1.55 -7.94 1.41
CA PHE A 71 1.73 -9.11 0.54
C PHE A 71 2.94 -9.95 0.94
N GLU A 72 4.04 -9.33 1.36
CA GLU A 72 5.19 -10.05 1.91
C GLU A 72 4.79 -10.89 3.14
N LEU A 73 4.02 -10.30 4.06
CA LEU A 73 3.51 -10.99 5.24
C LEU A 73 2.56 -12.14 4.88
N LEU A 74 1.62 -11.92 3.95
CA LEU A 74 0.71 -12.97 3.48
C LEU A 74 1.47 -14.13 2.83
N PHE A 75 2.43 -13.86 1.95
CA PHE A 75 3.19 -14.90 1.25
C PHE A 75 4.17 -15.63 2.17
N ALA A 76 4.71 -14.96 3.20
CA ALA A 76 5.48 -15.61 4.24
C ALA A 76 4.60 -16.58 5.05
N LEU A 77 3.39 -16.13 5.44
CA LEU A 77 2.42 -16.98 6.14
C LEU A 77 1.98 -18.20 5.31
N GLN A 78 1.88 -18.10 3.99
CA GLN A 78 1.59 -19.26 3.12
C GLN A 78 2.63 -20.38 3.20
N LYS A 79 3.82 -20.13 3.76
CA LYS A 79 4.83 -21.16 4.01
C LYS A 79 4.49 -22.06 5.19
N LYS A 80 3.48 -21.70 5.99
CA LYS A 80 2.95 -22.47 7.12
C LYS A 80 3.95 -22.73 8.27
N ASP A 81 5.05 -21.99 8.31
CA ASP A 81 5.93 -21.89 9.48
C ASP A 81 5.83 -20.44 9.99
N ASP A 82 4.84 -20.24 10.87
CA ASP A 82 4.57 -18.92 11.43
C ASP A 82 5.56 -18.55 12.53
N LYS A 83 6.15 -19.52 13.25
CA LYS A 83 7.21 -19.29 14.23
C LYS A 83 8.43 -18.64 13.59
N HIS A 84 8.93 -19.15 12.46
CA HIS A 84 10.13 -18.59 11.81
C HIS A 84 9.80 -17.65 10.65
N ILE A 85 8.69 -16.92 10.72
CA ILE A 85 8.22 -16.08 9.60
C ILE A 85 9.28 -15.08 9.11
N TRP A 86 10.13 -14.58 10.01
CA TRP A 86 11.21 -13.66 9.71
C TRP A 86 12.22 -14.22 8.68
N LEU A 87 12.44 -15.54 8.65
CA LEU A 87 13.29 -16.18 7.64
C LEU A 87 12.73 -16.00 6.23
N TYR A 88 11.40 -16.10 6.08
CA TYR A 88 10.74 -15.95 4.79
C TYR A 88 10.63 -14.50 4.37
N LEU A 89 10.42 -13.59 5.32
CA LEU A 89 10.42 -12.15 5.07
C LEU A 89 11.80 -11.67 4.60
N ASN A 90 12.89 -12.14 5.24
CA ASN A 90 14.24 -11.72 4.88
C ASN A 90 14.74 -12.33 3.56
N ASN A 91 14.29 -13.54 3.23
CA ASN A 91 14.67 -14.24 1.99
C ASN A 91 13.65 -14.09 0.87
N SER A 92 12.80 -13.06 0.96
CA SER A 92 11.70 -12.91 0.02
C SER A 92 12.21 -12.59 -1.38
N LYS A 93 11.62 -13.26 -2.38
CA LYS A 93 11.97 -13.06 -3.79
C LYS A 93 10.98 -12.08 -4.40
N TRP A 94 11.23 -10.79 -4.21
CA TRP A 94 10.34 -9.70 -4.61
C TRP A 94 9.77 -9.86 -6.03
N HIS A 95 10.62 -10.14 -7.03
CA HIS A 95 10.16 -10.32 -8.43
C HIS A 95 9.18 -11.49 -8.60
N LYS A 96 9.32 -12.57 -7.81
CA LYS A 96 8.37 -13.69 -7.84
C LYS A 96 7.06 -13.33 -7.14
N ASN A 97 7.14 -12.54 -6.07
CA ASN A 97 5.96 -12.05 -5.36
C ASN A 97 5.15 -11.08 -6.22
N LEU A 98 5.80 -10.21 -7.00
CA LEU A 98 5.12 -9.32 -7.93
C LEU A 98 4.22 -10.07 -8.93
N LYS A 99 4.73 -11.12 -9.57
CA LYS A 99 3.93 -11.98 -10.47
C LYS A 99 2.74 -12.64 -9.78
N LYS A 100 2.84 -12.94 -8.48
CA LYS A 100 1.71 -13.47 -7.71
C LYS A 100 0.67 -12.38 -7.45
N ILE A 101 1.11 -11.16 -7.13
CA ILE A 101 0.22 -10.01 -6.91
C ILE A 101 -0.54 -9.70 -8.21
N GLU A 102 0.13 -9.71 -9.35
CA GLU A 102 -0.50 -9.56 -10.68
C GLU A 102 -1.63 -10.57 -10.89
N LYS A 103 -1.37 -11.85 -10.61
CA LYS A 103 -2.39 -12.91 -10.71
C LYS A 103 -3.54 -12.75 -9.70
N ILE A 104 -3.27 -12.21 -8.52
CA ILE A 104 -4.32 -11.90 -7.54
C ILE A 104 -5.18 -10.75 -8.06
N ALA A 105 -4.56 -9.72 -8.64
CA ALA A 105 -5.24 -8.55 -9.20
C ALA A 105 -6.21 -8.95 -10.34
N THR A 106 -5.77 -9.81 -11.26
CA THR A 106 -6.60 -10.34 -12.37
C THR A 106 -7.61 -11.39 -11.92
N GLY A 107 -7.44 -11.97 -10.73
CA GLY A 107 -8.28 -13.04 -10.19
C GLY A 107 -7.86 -14.45 -10.61
N GLU A 108 -6.78 -14.59 -11.40
CA GLU A 108 -6.17 -15.88 -11.77
C GLU A 108 -5.66 -16.68 -10.56
N LEU A 109 -5.21 -15.98 -9.51
CA LEU A 109 -4.75 -16.60 -8.26
C LEU A 109 -5.69 -16.25 -7.11
N ASN A 110 -6.44 -17.24 -6.63
CA ASN A 110 -7.18 -17.12 -5.39
C ASN A 110 -6.24 -17.28 -4.19
N ILE A 111 -5.97 -16.19 -3.47
CA ILE A 111 -5.09 -16.18 -2.28
C ILE A 111 -5.57 -17.14 -1.17
N ASP A 112 -6.87 -17.42 -1.11
CA ASP A 112 -7.50 -18.30 -0.10
C ASP A 112 -7.73 -19.73 -0.60
N SER A 113 -7.07 -20.14 -1.68
CA SER A 113 -7.22 -21.49 -2.25
C SER A 113 -6.66 -22.61 -1.40
N GLN A 114 -5.70 -22.30 -0.52
CA GLN A 114 -5.04 -23.29 0.33
C GLN A 114 -5.84 -23.54 1.61
N LYS A 115 -5.83 -24.80 2.06
CA LYS A 115 -6.27 -25.18 3.40
C LYS A 115 -5.07 -25.31 4.33
N VAL A 116 -5.25 -24.91 5.59
CA VAL A 116 -4.30 -25.08 6.68
C VAL A 116 -4.89 -26.09 7.64
N GLU A 117 -4.12 -27.14 7.93
CA GLU A 117 -4.47 -28.15 8.92
C GLU A 117 -3.80 -27.77 10.24
N LEU A 118 -4.58 -27.70 11.30
CA LEU A 118 -4.12 -27.36 12.64
C LEU A 118 -3.69 -28.62 13.40
N GLU A 119 -2.99 -28.45 14.52
CA GLU A 119 -2.52 -29.56 15.36
C GLU A 119 -3.67 -30.44 15.89
N ASN A 120 -4.87 -29.87 16.05
CA ASN A 120 -6.07 -30.60 16.47
C ASN A 120 -6.81 -31.30 15.30
N GLY A 121 -6.26 -31.27 14.08
CA GLY A 121 -6.88 -31.86 12.88
C GLY A 121 -7.90 -30.95 12.17
N ASP A 122 -8.22 -29.77 12.72
CA ASP A 122 -9.15 -28.85 12.08
C ASP A 122 -8.56 -28.26 10.78
N LYS A 123 -9.39 -28.16 9.75
CA LYS A 123 -9.00 -27.58 8.47
C LYS A 123 -9.65 -26.22 8.27
N ARG A 124 -8.82 -25.17 8.23
CA ARG A 124 -9.24 -23.78 8.00
C ARG A 124 -8.83 -23.31 6.61
N SER A 125 -9.52 -22.29 6.07
CA SER A 125 -8.99 -21.60 4.88
C SER A 125 -7.70 -20.86 5.25
N PHE A 126 -6.87 -20.55 4.24
CA PHE A 126 -5.63 -19.82 4.48
C PHE A 126 -5.90 -18.46 5.13
N LEU A 127 -6.87 -17.68 4.63
CA LEU A 127 -7.22 -16.38 5.19
C LEU A 127 -7.84 -16.49 6.58
N GLU A 128 -8.64 -17.52 6.83
CA GLU A 128 -9.15 -17.81 8.16
C GLU A 128 -8.01 -18.05 9.16
N TRP A 129 -7.06 -18.90 8.81
CA TRP A 129 -5.87 -19.13 9.62
C TRP A 129 -4.94 -17.91 9.70
N ALA A 130 -4.76 -17.18 8.60
CA ALA A 130 -3.90 -16.00 8.56
C ALA A 130 -4.45 -14.91 9.48
N PHE A 131 -5.74 -14.63 9.44
CA PHE A 131 -6.35 -13.54 10.22
C PHE A 131 -6.84 -13.96 11.60
N TYR A 132 -7.09 -15.24 11.87
CA TYR A 132 -7.71 -15.69 13.13
C TYR A 132 -6.97 -16.86 13.78
N ALA A 133 -5.64 -16.91 13.60
CA ALA A 133 -4.78 -17.86 14.30
C ALA A 133 -4.96 -17.76 15.82
N GLY A 134 -5.09 -18.90 16.50
CA GLY A 134 -5.14 -18.97 17.97
C GLY A 134 -6.41 -18.41 18.62
N ILE A 135 -7.42 -17.99 17.86
CA ILE A 135 -8.68 -17.48 18.41
C ILE A 135 -9.82 -18.46 18.12
N ASP A 136 -10.50 -18.86 19.19
CA ASP A 136 -11.85 -19.41 19.11
C ASP A 136 -12.81 -18.22 18.90
N HIS A 137 -13.19 -17.99 17.65
CA HIS A 137 -14.02 -16.85 17.34
C HIS A 137 -15.43 -17.15 17.82
N LYS A 138 -15.96 -16.35 18.76
CA LYS A 138 -17.38 -16.39 19.19
C LYS A 138 -18.37 -15.98 18.09
N MET A 139 -17.92 -15.99 16.84
CA MET A 139 -18.62 -15.48 15.69
C MET A 139 -19.37 -16.62 15.01
N SER A 140 -20.56 -16.32 14.49
CA SER A 140 -21.27 -17.28 13.65
C SER A 140 -20.46 -17.61 12.38
N LYS A 141 -20.60 -18.83 11.87
CA LYS A 141 -19.99 -19.24 10.60
C LYS A 141 -20.34 -18.29 9.44
N LYS A 142 -21.55 -17.72 9.46
CA LYS A 142 -22.03 -16.75 8.46
C LYS A 142 -21.24 -15.45 8.51
N ASP A 143 -21.06 -14.90 9.70
CA ASP A 143 -20.30 -13.66 9.89
C ASP A 143 -18.83 -13.85 9.54
N LEU A 144 -18.28 -15.05 9.79
CA LEU A 144 -16.89 -15.38 9.44
C LEU A 144 -16.72 -15.37 7.94
N GLN A 145 -17.62 -16.06 7.24
CA GLN A 145 -17.62 -16.10 5.79
C GLN A 145 -17.76 -14.70 5.18
N ASN A 146 -18.63 -13.85 5.73
CA ASN A 146 -18.80 -12.46 5.28
C ASN A 146 -17.51 -11.66 5.49
N THR A 147 -16.92 -11.79 6.67
CA THR A 147 -15.68 -11.12 7.07
C THR A 147 -14.50 -11.52 6.17
N LEU A 148 -14.31 -12.82 5.90
CA LEU A 148 -13.27 -13.33 5.00
C LEU A 148 -13.50 -12.91 3.55
N THR A 149 -14.76 -12.86 3.10
CA THR A 149 -15.12 -12.37 1.76
C THR A 149 -14.72 -10.91 1.58
N LYS A 150 -14.99 -10.06 2.58
CA LYS A 150 -14.59 -8.64 2.56
C LYS A 150 -13.06 -8.49 2.60
N ALA A 151 -12.37 -9.24 3.45
CA ALA A 151 -10.90 -9.24 3.48
C ALA A 151 -10.29 -9.64 2.13
N LYS A 152 -10.82 -10.70 1.50
CA LYS A 152 -10.38 -11.14 0.17
C LYS A 152 -10.57 -10.05 -0.89
N ARG A 153 -11.71 -9.33 -0.88
CA ARG A 153 -11.97 -8.20 -1.78
C ARG A 153 -10.98 -7.05 -1.56
N LEU A 154 -10.71 -6.70 -0.30
CA LEU A 154 -9.72 -5.69 0.07
C LEU A 154 -8.32 -6.04 -0.44
N ILE A 155 -7.88 -7.28 -0.24
CA ILE A 155 -6.58 -7.78 -0.74
C ILE A 155 -6.54 -7.71 -2.27
N GLN A 156 -7.61 -8.12 -2.95
CA GLN A 156 -7.67 -8.06 -4.40
C GLN A 156 -7.62 -6.62 -4.92
N GLN A 157 -8.31 -5.68 -4.26
CA GLN A 157 -8.25 -4.27 -4.63
C GLN A 157 -6.83 -3.70 -4.42
N ALA A 158 -6.21 -3.98 -3.27
CA ALA A 158 -4.82 -3.60 -3.01
C ALA A 158 -3.85 -4.18 -4.06
N ALA A 159 -4.08 -5.42 -4.52
CA ALA A 159 -3.31 -6.01 -5.61
C ALA A 159 -3.44 -5.19 -6.90
N LYS A 160 -4.67 -4.82 -7.29
CA LYS A 160 -4.92 -4.01 -8.50
C LYS A 160 -4.22 -2.66 -8.42
N ASP A 161 -4.35 -1.98 -7.29
CA ASP A 161 -3.74 -0.67 -7.06
C ASP A 161 -2.21 -0.76 -7.10
N PHE A 162 -1.64 -1.90 -6.67
CA PHE A 162 -0.20 -2.15 -6.62
C PHE A 162 0.43 -2.66 -7.92
N VAL A 163 -0.34 -3.26 -8.83
CA VAL A 163 0.19 -3.68 -10.15
C VAL A 163 0.54 -2.46 -10.99
N ASP A 164 -0.24 -1.38 -10.87
CA ASP A 164 0.04 -0.08 -11.48
C ASP A 164 1.04 0.75 -10.66
N ARG A 165 2.24 0.20 -10.47
CA ARG A 165 3.31 0.72 -9.58
C ARG A 165 4.41 1.49 -10.29
N GLN A 166 4.23 1.91 -11.55
CA GLN A 166 5.26 2.68 -12.25
C GLN A 166 5.59 3.96 -11.48
N SER A 167 4.56 4.66 -11.02
CA SER A 167 4.67 5.83 -10.12
C SER A 167 5.45 5.50 -8.83
N TYR A 168 5.13 4.39 -8.19
CA TYR A 168 5.81 3.96 -6.96
C TYR A 168 7.27 3.59 -7.22
N ASN A 169 7.58 2.97 -8.35
CA ASN A 169 8.97 2.70 -8.74
C ASN A 169 9.74 4.00 -9.01
N ALA A 170 9.11 4.97 -9.69
CA ALA A 170 9.69 6.29 -9.88
C ALA A 170 10.00 6.96 -8.54
N TYR A 171 9.05 6.91 -7.60
CA TYR A 171 9.21 7.43 -6.23
C TYR A 171 10.40 6.82 -5.49
N LYS A 172 10.53 5.48 -5.48
CA LYS A 172 11.64 4.78 -4.81
C LYS A 172 13.01 5.20 -5.33
N HIS A 173 13.09 5.67 -6.57
CA HIS A 173 14.32 6.14 -7.18
C HIS A 173 14.56 7.64 -7.02
N GLY A 174 13.66 8.38 -6.36
CA GLY A 174 13.80 9.77 -5.90
C GLY A 174 13.88 10.84 -6.99
N LEU A 175 14.68 10.60 -8.03
CA LEU A 175 15.00 11.52 -9.13
C LEU A 175 14.03 11.41 -10.31
N ARG A 176 13.01 10.54 -10.22
CA ARG A 176 12.11 10.22 -11.33
C ARG A 176 10.69 10.77 -11.13
N ILE A 177 10.46 11.48 -10.03
CA ILE A 177 9.20 12.19 -9.79
C ILE A 177 9.47 13.67 -9.86
N LEU A 178 8.74 14.32 -10.76
CA LEU A 178 8.68 15.76 -10.85
C LEU A 178 7.36 16.19 -10.21
N PRO A 179 7.38 17.09 -9.22
CA PRO A 179 6.14 17.74 -8.83
C PRO A 179 5.59 18.45 -10.05
N LEU A 180 4.27 18.41 -10.26
CA LEU A 180 3.69 19.26 -11.29
C LEU A 180 4.11 20.68 -10.96
N LEU A 181 4.89 21.25 -11.88
CA LEU A 181 5.28 22.65 -11.85
C LEU A 181 3.98 23.44 -11.73
N ASP A 182 3.99 24.48 -10.89
CA ASP A 182 2.85 25.33 -10.57
C ASP A 182 2.02 25.70 -11.81
N ASN A 183 0.79 26.17 -11.62
CA ASN A 183 -0.19 26.59 -12.64
C ASN A 183 0.34 27.24 -13.94
N ASP A 184 1.57 27.74 -13.97
CA ASP A 184 2.30 28.14 -15.17
C ASP A 184 2.63 27.00 -16.15
N TYR A 185 2.83 25.75 -15.71
CA TYR A 185 2.99 24.59 -16.62
C TYR A 185 1.64 24.18 -17.25
N LEU A 186 0.54 24.42 -16.53
CA LEU A 186 -0.82 24.23 -17.01
C LEU A 186 -1.25 25.29 -18.04
N LYS A 187 -0.42 26.31 -18.33
CA LYS A 187 -0.66 27.32 -19.37
C LYS A 187 -0.22 26.87 -20.77
N ASP A 188 0.41 25.69 -20.90
CA ASP A 188 0.57 25.05 -22.21
C ASP A 188 -0.82 24.62 -22.70
N GLU A 189 -1.30 25.19 -23.80
CA GLU A 189 -2.65 24.92 -24.34
C GLU A 189 -2.90 23.42 -24.55
N ARG A 190 -1.86 22.64 -24.89
CA ARG A 190 -1.96 21.18 -25.06
C ARG A 190 -2.30 20.48 -23.75
N ILE A 191 -1.76 21.00 -22.65
CA ILE A 191 -1.97 20.48 -21.30
C ILE A 191 -3.33 20.95 -20.77
N THR A 192 -3.70 22.22 -21.02
CA THR A 192 -5.01 22.76 -20.64
C THR A 192 -6.15 21.98 -21.32
N GLU A 193 -6.04 21.72 -22.63
CA GLU A 193 -7.03 20.97 -23.40
C GLU A 193 -7.11 19.50 -22.95
N ALA A 194 -5.97 18.87 -22.67
CA ALA A 194 -5.94 17.48 -22.20
C ALA A 194 -6.42 17.29 -20.76
N ILE A 195 -6.32 18.32 -19.91
CA ILE A 195 -6.80 18.28 -18.52
C ILE A 195 -8.30 18.58 -18.44
N GLY A 196 -8.83 19.51 -19.24
CA GLY A 196 -10.24 19.91 -19.18
C GLY A 196 -10.66 20.35 -17.77
N ASP A 197 -11.82 19.88 -17.30
CA ASP A 197 -12.37 20.18 -15.95
C ASP A 197 -11.79 19.29 -14.83
N ASN A 198 -10.71 18.54 -15.09
CA ASN A 198 -10.18 17.59 -14.11
C ASN A 198 -9.31 18.27 -13.05
N ASP A 199 -9.57 17.97 -11.78
CA ASP A 199 -8.72 18.40 -10.67
C ASP A 199 -7.42 17.56 -10.58
N PHE A 200 -6.28 18.24 -10.76
CA PHE A 200 -4.92 17.72 -10.58
C PHE A 200 -4.18 18.40 -9.42
N SER A 201 -4.88 19.04 -8.50
CA SER A 201 -4.30 19.71 -7.31
C SER A 201 -3.39 18.79 -6.50
N ASN A 202 -3.75 17.51 -6.40
CA ASN A 202 -2.94 16.44 -5.84
C ASN A 202 -2.47 15.51 -6.96
N SER A 203 -1.37 15.88 -7.60
CA SER A 203 -0.78 15.09 -8.67
C SER A 203 0.75 15.14 -8.66
N PHE A 204 1.35 14.18 -9.36
CA PHE A 204 2.77 14.15 -9.66
C PHE A 204 2.99 13.60 -11.06
N THR A 205 4.13 13.95 -11.64
CA THR A 205 4.54 13.48 -12.97
C THR A 205 5.75 12.56 -12.83
N TYR A 206 5.75 11.47 -13.58
CA TYR A 206 6.94 10.64 -13.77
C TYR A 206 7.18 10.40 -15.25
N LEU A 207 8.43 10.11 -15.59
CA LEU A 207 8.81 9.74 -16.95
C LEU A 207 8.78 8.22 -17.10
N ASP A 208 8.09 7.74 -18.13
CA ASP A 208 8.16 6.34 -18.57
C ASP A 208 8.91 6.27 -19.90
N PHE A 209 9.95 5.45 -19.96
CA PHE A 209 10.79 5.35 -21.16
C PHE A 209 10.40 4.11 -21.95
N GLU A 210 10.31 4.25 -23.26
CA GLU A 210 10.14 3.09 -24.13
C GLU A 210 11.35 2.16 -24.01
N LYS A 211 11.11 0.84 -24.07
CA LYS A 211 12.16 -0.17 -23.85
C LYS A 211 13.28 -0.11 -24.88
N ASP A 212 12.98 0.38 -26.09
CA ASP A 212 13.92 0.54 -27.20
C ASP A 212 14.60 1.92 -27.19
N GLY A 213 14.26 2.79 -26.25
CA GLY A 213 14.81 4.14 -26.13
C GLY A 213 14.35 5.09 -27.23
N SER A 214 13.30 4.76 -28.00
CA SER A 214 12.82 5.58 -29.11
C SER A 214 12.04 6.82 -28.65
N GLY A 215 11.56 6.81 -27.41
CA GLY A 215 10.79 7.89 -26.83
C GLY A 215 10.64 7.78 -25.31
N PHE A 216 9.94 8.75 -24.76
CA PHE A 216 9.47 8.74 -23.38
C PHE A 216 8.09 9.39 -23.29
N SER A 217 7.36 9.06 -22.24
CA SER A 217 6.07 9.66 -21.92
C SER A 217 6.14 10.36 -20.56
N GLU A 218 5.61 11.58 -20.50
CA GLU A 218 5.31 12.27 -19.25
C GLU A 218 3.95 11.79 -18.74
N ILE A 219 3.94 11.05 -17.63
CA ILE A 219 2.72 10.50 -17.05
C ILE A 219 2.41 11.26 -15.76
N THR A 220 1.33 12.02 -15.80
CA THR A 220 0.79 12.72 -14.63
C THR A 220 -0.34 11.91 -14.03
N VAL A 221 -0.24 11.64 -12.73
CA VAL A 221 -1.21 10.84 -11.98
C VAL A 221 -1.81 11.68 -10.87
N SER A 222 -3.14 11.77 -10.82
CA SER A 222 -3.84 12.35 -9.68
C SER A 222 -4.06 11.31 -8.57
N TYR A 223 -4.07 11.79 -7.33
CA TYR A 223 -4.33 10.99 -6.15
C TYR A 223 -5.18 11.76 -5.12
N ASN A 224 -5.68 11.05 -4.11
CA ASN A 224 -6.53 11.62 -3.07
C ASN A 224 -5.99 11.20 -1.70
N PRO A 225 -5.40 12.14 -0.93
CA PRO A 225 -4.85 11.88 0.40
C PRO A 225 -5.83 11.22 1.38
N GLU A 226 -7.11 11.63 1.38
CA GLU A 226 -8.14 11.05 2.27
C GLU A 226 -8.40 9.59 1.93
N GLN A 227 -8.48 9.26 0.64
CA GLN A 227 -8.62 7.87 0.19
C GLN A 227 -7.40 7.03 0.56
N ASP A 228 -6.20 7.59 0.44
CA ASP A 228 -4.98 6.86 0.80
C ASP A 228 -4.94 6.58 2.31
N ILE A 229 -5.42 7.51 3.16
CA ILE A 229 -5.60 7.28 4.61
C ILE A 229 -6.61 6.16 4.89
N GLU A 230 -7.77 6.17 4.24
CA GLU A 230 -8.76 5.10 4.39
C GLU A 230 -8.19 3.74 3.98
N ARG A 231 -7.46 3.70 2.86
CA ARG A 231 -6.78 2.48 2.39
C ARG A 231 -5.73 2.02 3.39
N ILE A 232 -4.92 2.92 3.93
CA ILE A 232 -3.92 2.63 4.97
C ILE A 232 -4.59 2.05 6.21
N ASN A 233 -5.73 2.61 6.63
CA ASN A 233 -6.52 2.06 7.74
C ASN A 233 -6.96 0.62 7.47
N PHE A 234 -7.52 0.33 6.29
CA PHE A 234 -7.93 -1.03 5.93
C PHE A 234 -6.75 -2.01 5.91
N MET A 235 -5.61 -1.63 5.33
CA MET A 235 -4.42 -2.48 5.29
C MET A 235 -3.86 -2.71 6.70
N SER A 236 -3.89 -1.68 7.55
CA SER A 236 -3.47 -1.77 8.96
C SER A 236 -4.33 -2.74 9.74
N LEU A 237 -5.64 -2.77 9.50
CA LEU A 237 -6.55 -3.74 10.11
C LEU A 237 -6.24 -5.19 9.68
N LEU A 238 -5.92 -5.41 8.40
CA LEU A 238 -5.50 -6.74 7.91
C LEU A 238 -4.20 -7.19 8.58
N MET A 239 -3.18 -6.32 8.62
CA MET A 239 -1.91 -6.61 9.26
C MET A 239 -2.06 -6.83 10.77
N ALA A 240 -2.85 -5.99 11.45
CA ALA A 240 -3.13 -6.11 12.87
C ALA A 240 -3.74 -7.47 13.21
N ASN A 241 -4.72 -7.96 12.44
CA ASN A 241 -5.31 -9.28 12.66
C ASN A 241 -4.28 -10.42 12.45
N MET A 242 -3.36 -10.31 11.49
CA MET A 242 -2.32 -11.33 11.30
C MET A 242 -1.28 -11.35 12.44
N ILE A 243 -0.88 -10.17 12.92
CA ILE A 243 0.18 -10.02 13.92
C ILE A 243 -0.34 -10.23 15.34
N ARG A 244 -1.42 -9.54 15.72
CA ARG A 244 -1.92 -9.52 17.11
C ARG A 244 -2.50 -10.85 17.54
N ASN A 245 -3.15 -11.57 16.63
CA ASN A 245 -3.75 -12.87 16.97
C ASN A 245 -2.65 -13.92 17.21
N ARG A 246 -1.55 -13.87 16.44
CA ARG A 246 -0.35 -14.68 16.73
C ARG A 246 0.38 -14.23 17.99
N ARG A 247 0.43 -12.92 18.26
CA ARG A 247 0.97 -12.42 19.53
C ARG A 247 0.19 -13.00 20.73
N SER A 248 -1.13 -13.02 20.66
CA SER A 248 -1.97 -13.65 21.68
C SER A 248 -1.76 -15.17 21.74
N GLN A 249 -1.67 -15.86 20.60
CA GLN A 249 -1.38 -17.30 20.54
C GLN A 249 -0.05 -17.67 21.21
N PHE A 250 1.03 -16.95 20.92
CA PHE A 250 2.37 -17.29 21.38
C PHE A 250 2.70 -16.76 22.78
N TYR A 251 2.21 -15.57 23.12
CA TYR A 251 2.58 -14.88 24.36
C TYR A 251 1.44 -14.78 25.38
N LYS A 252 0.26 -15.32 25.06
CA LYS A 252 -0.94 -15.27 25.92
C LYS A 252 -1.34 -13.84 26.32
N GLU A 253 -0.99 -12.86 25.48
CA GLU A 253 -1.42 -11.48 25.67
C GLU A 253 -2.95 -11.37 25.49
N ASP A 254 -3.58 -10.49 26.26
CA ASP A 254 -5.01 -10.22 26.15
C ASP A 254 -5.37 -9.90 24.69
N THR A 255 -6.30 -10.68 24.15
CA THR A 255 -6.87 -10.40 22.84
C THR A 255 -7.57 -9.04 22.91
N LEU A 256 -7.01 -7.94 22.35
CA LEU A 256 -7.91 -6.80 22.14
C LEU A 256 -9.01 -7.29 21.21
N ARG A 257 -10.25 -7.00 21.63
CA ARG A 257 -11.51 -7.16 20.92
C ARG A 257 -11.28 -7.30 19.41
N PHE A 258 -11.53 -8.53 18.96
CA PHE A 258 -11.75 -8.92 17.58
C PHE A 258 -12.26 -7.76 16.70
N THR A 259 -11.56 -7.49 15.58
CA THR A 259 -12.04 -6.53 14.59
C THR A 259 -12.68 -7.25 13.42
N ALA A 260 -14.01 -7.17 13.35
CA ALA A 260 -14.79 -7.68 12.23
C ALA A 260 -14.58 -6.79 11.00
N PHE A 261 -14.14 -7.40 9.90
CA PHE A 261 -14.19 -6.73 8.61
C PHE A 261 -15.62 -6.53 8.10
N SER A 262 -16.63 -7.16 8.74
CA SER A 262 -18.06 -6.96 8.43
C SER A 262 -18.52 -5.52 8.59
N LYS A 263 -17.87 -4.72 9.45
CA LYS A 263 -18.13 -3.27 9.60
C LYS A 263 -17.43 -2.40 8.56
N LEU A 264 -16.49 -2.95 7.81
CA LEU A 264 -15.88 -2.25 6.70
C LEU A 264 -16.82 -2.42 5.51
N ASP A 265 -17.31 -1.33 4.94
CA ASP A 265 -17.93 -1.38 3.62
C ASP A 265 -16.96 -0.85 2.57
N PRO A 266 -15.99 -1.66 2.13
CA PRO A 266 -14.97 -1.18 1.22
C PRO A 266 -15.55 -0.85 -0.15
N VAL A 267 -16.71 -1.39 -0.50
CA VAL A 267 -17.21 -1.33 -1.86
C VAL A 267 -17.88 0.01 -2.15
N ASP A 268 -18.61 0.61 -1.23
CA ASP A 268 -19.33 1.85 -1.51
C ASP A 268 -18.46 3.11 -1.33
N HIS A 269 -17.46 3.07 -0.44
CA HIS A 269 -16.47 4.15 -0.31
C HIS A 269 -15.39 4.12 -1.41
N ILE A 270 -15.04 2.94 -1.94
CA ILE A 270 -14.06 2.81 -3.05
C ILE A 270 -14.75 2.97 -4.42
N LYS A 271 -16.06 2.66 -4.57
CA LYS A 271 -16.79 2.88 -5.84
C LYS A 271 -17.02 4.36 -6.18
N GLY A 272 -17.04 5.24 -5.17
CA GLY A 272 -17.07 6.69 -5.38
C GLY A 272 -15.73 7.27 -5.87
N ALA A 273 -14.68 6.43 -5.96
CA ALA A 273 -13.37 6.86 -6.42
C ALA A 273 -13.48 7.40 -7.85
N HIS A 274 -13.18 8.70 -7.99
CA HIS A 274 -12.49 9.17 -9.18
C HIS A 274 -11.43 8.12 -9.52
N GLN A 275 -11.59 7.42 -10.64
CA GLN A 275 -10.50 6.65 -11.24
C GLN A 275 -9.28 7.56 -11.20
N ARG A 276 -8.13 7.06 -10.71
CA ARG A 276 -6.87 7.81 -10.77
C ARG A 276 -6.72 8.32 -12.19
N LYS A 277 -6.83 9.64 -12.36
CA LYS A 277 -6.82 10.24 -13.68
C LYS A 277 -5.37 10.25 -14.12
N LYS A 278 -5.13 9.75 -15.32
CA LYS A 278 -3.81 9.75 -15.93
C LYS A 278 -3.85 10.68 -17.13
N LEU A 279 -2.95 11.64 -17.15
CA LEU A 279 -2.60 12.40 -18.33
C LEU A 279 -1.27 11.85 -18.85
N VAL A 280 -1.21 11.53 -20.14
CA VAL A 280 -0.02 11.00 -20.81
C VAL A 280 0.33 11.93 -21.96
N ILE A 281 1.55 12.44 -21.95
CA ILE A 281 2.11 13.23 -23.05
C ILE A 281 3.29 12.44 -23.62
N GLU A 282 3.23 12.12 -24.91
CA GLU A 282 4.24 11.29 -25.58
C GLU A 282 5.28 12.17 -26.30
N HIS A 283 6.55 11.82 -26.13
CA HIS A 283 7.68 12.50 -26.74
C HIS A 283 8.51 11.50 -27.53
N LYS A 284 8.70 11.76 -28.83
CA LYS A 284 9.68 11.05 -29.63
C LYS A 284 11.05 11.65 -29.39
N LEU A 285 12.02 10.81 -29.07
CA LEU A 285 13.40 11.26 -29.06
C LEU A 285 13.85 11.41 -30.52
N PRO A 286 14.59 12.47 -30.87
CA PRO A 286 15.25 12.50 -32.16
C PRO A 286 16.11 11.25 -32.26
N LYS A 287 16.09 10.57 -33.42
CA LYS A 287 17.02 9.48 -33.69
C LYS A 287 18.42 10.02 -33.42
N ARG A 288 19.06 9.53 -32.36
CA ARG A 288 20.46 9.83 -32.13
C ARG A 288 21.21 9.22 -33.31
N ASP A 289 21.83 10.05 -34.14
CA ASP A 289 23.10 9.65 -34.74
C ASP A 289 24.00 9.31 -33.55
N MET A 290 24.13 8.02 -33.26
CA MET A 290 24.88 7.54 -32.12
C MET A 290 26.37 7.70 -32.43
N PHE A 291 26.98 8.63 -31.68
CA PHE A 291 28.38 9.05 -31.61
C PHE A 291 28.82 10.13 -32.59
#